data_AF-A0A5J4T4T8-F1
#
_entry.id   AF-A0A5J4T4T8-F1
#
_cell.length_a   1.000
_cell.length_b   1.000
_cell.length_c   1.000
_cell.angle_alpha   90.00
_cell.angle_beta   90.00
_cell.angle_gamma   90.00
#
_symmetry.space_group_name_H-M   'P 1'
#
loop_
_entity.id
_entity.type
_entity.pdbx_description
1 polymer ?
#
loop_
_entity_poly.entity_id
_entity_poly.type
_entity_poly.pdbx_seq_one_letter_code
_entity_poly.pdbx_strand_id
1 'polypeptide(L)' 'GNQGFDNNEIVRLEFDSEKGTLTFFLNDVQQPVYISGIKEKVRFVFALYQTNETCIIRSLKKLAAVTAGHVANEKAVQW' A
#
# COMPACT_ATOMS: atom_id res chain seq x y z
N GLY A 1 -13.61 -2.26 -5.62
CA GLY A 1 -12.59 -1.35 -5.06
C GLY A 1 -11.66 -2.17 -4.19
N ASN A 2 -10.77 -1.54 -3.44
CA ASN A 2 -9.97 -2.26 -2.45
C ASN A 2 -10.86 -2.76 -1.31
N GLN A 3 -10.53 -3.92 -0.76
CA GLN A 3 -11.15 -4.41 0.46
C GLN A 3 -10.76 -3.49 1.63
N GLY A 4 -11.70 -3.21 2.53
CA GLY A 4 -11.37 -2.63 3.83
C GLY A 4 -10.57 -3.63 4.67
N PHE A 5 -9.77 -3.12 5.60
CA PHE A 5 -9.04 -3.94 6.56
C PHE A 5 -9.65 -3.80 7.96
N ASP A 6 -9.43 -4.80 8.79
CA ASP A 6 -9.89 -4.87 10.18
C ASP A 6 -8.73 -5.16 11.14
N ASN A 7 -9.03 -5.27 12.43
CA ASN A 7 -8.09 -5.57 13.49
C ASN A 7 -7.29 -6.84 13.22
N ASN A 8 -5.99 -6.78 13.56
CA ASN A 8 -5.02 -7.86 13.40
C ASN A 8 -4.68 -8.26 11.96
N GLU A 9 -5.21 -7.57 10.95
CA GLU A 9 -4.79 -7.77 9.57
C GLU A 9 -3.47 -7.05 9.25
N ILE A 10 -2.76 -7.56 8.25
CA ILE A 10 -1.50 -6.98 7.80
C ILE A 10 -1.76 -6.12 6.57
N VAL A 11 -1.55 -4.82 6.72
CA VAL A 11 -1.54 -3.88 5.60
C VAL A 11 -0.11 -3.63 5.13
N ARG A 12 0.06 -3.55 3.81
CA ARG A 12 1.35 -3.19 3.21
C ARG A 12 1.12 -2.23 2.04
N LEU A 13 1.96 -1.21 1.98
CA LEU A 13 2.08 -0.31 0.85
C LEU A 13 3.41 -0.55 0.18
N GLU A 14 3.40 -0.64 -1.15
CA GLU A 14 4.60 -0.78 -1.96
C GLU A 14 4.66 0.38 -2.95
N PHE A 15 5.72 1.19 -2.84
CA PHE A 15 5.98 2.29 -3.75
C PHE A 15 7.07 1.90 -4.74
N ASP A 16 6.74 1.92 -6.02
CA ASP A 16 7.68 1.81 -7.12
C ASP A 16 8.02 3.24 -7.59
N SER A 17 9.22 3.70 -7.24
CA SER A 17 9.71 5.03 -7.59
C SER A 17 10.09 5.18 -9.06
N GLU A 18 10.36 4.07 -9.76
CA GLU A 18 10.69 4.10 -11.19
C GLU A 18 9.43 4.30 -12.03
N LYS A 19 8.34 3.63 -11.64
CA LYS A 19 7.04 3.75 -12.30
C LYS A 19 6.15 4.86 -11.74
N GLY A 20 6.46 5.38 -10.55
CA GLY A 20 5.63 6.37 -9.87
C GLY A 20 4.28 5.80 -9.43
N THR A 21 4.28 4.55 -8.94
CA THR A 21 3.06 3.83 -8.53
C THR A 21 3.09 3.41 -7.07
N LEU A 22 1.93 3.45 -6.40
CA LEU A 22 1.74 2.97 -5.03
C LEU A 22 0.65 1.90 -5.00
N THR A 23 1.02 0.68 -4.63
CA THR A 23 0.11 -0.48 -4.56
C THR A 23 -0.20 -0.86 -3.13
N PHE A 24 -1.46 -1.19 -2.86
CA PHE A 24 -1.95 -1.63 -1.55
C PHE A 24 -2.11 -3.15 -1.52
N PHE A 25 -1.71 -3.75 -0.39
CA PHE A 25 -1.84 -5.17 -0.11
C PHE A 25 -2.54 -5.36 1.24
N LEU A 26 -3.41 -6.36 1.29
CA LEU A 26 -4.09 -6.80 2.51
C LEU A 26 -3.79 -8.29 2.72
N ASN A 27 -3.20 -8.65 3.86
CA ASN A 27 -2.74 -10.01 4.18
C ASN A 27 -1.94 -10.64 3.02
N ASP A 28 -0.98 -9.87 2.50
CA ASP A 28 -0.13 -10.20 1.34
C ASP A 28 -0.85 -10.38 -0.01
N VAL A 29 -2.16 -10.14 -0.08
CA VAL A 29 -2.94 -10.13 -1.32
C VAL A 29 -2.98 -8.72 -1.91
N GLN A 30 -2.47 -8.57 -3.14
CA GLN A 30 -2.54 -7.30 -3.88
C GLN A 30 -3.98 -6.88 -4.15
N GLN A 31 -4.31 -5.64 -3.84
CA GLN A 31 -5.62 -5.05 -4.07
C GLN A 31 -5.71 -4.39 -5.45
N PRO A 32 -6.90 -4.36 -6.09
CA PRO A 32 -7.02 -3.96 -7.50
C PRO A 32 -6.83 -2.46 -7.75
N VAL A 33 -7.07 -1.60 -6.77
CA VAL A 33 -6.93 -0.14 -6.93
C VAL A 33 -5.57 0.30 -6.41
N TYR A 34 -4.80 0.96 -7.27
CA TYR A 34 -3.47 1.50 -6.97
C TYR A 34 -3.37 2.96 -7.44
N ILE A 35 -2.40 3.70 -6.91
CA ILE A 35 -2.13 5.09 -7.32
C ILE A 35 -1.04 5.06 -8.39
N SER A 36 -1.17 5.90 -9.42
CA SER A 36 -0.16 6.08 -10.46
C SER A 36 0.10 7.56 -10.76
N GLY A 37 1.25 7.85 -11.35
CA GLY A 37 1.58 9.22 -11.80
C GLY A 37 2.28 10.06 -10.73
N ILE A 38 2.73 9.45 -9.65
CA ILE A 38 3.47 10.14 -8.58
C ILE A 38 4.86 10.52 -9.11
N LYS A 39 5.20 11.82 -9.03
CA LYS A 39 6.51 12.34 -9.47
C LYS A 39 7.34 12.90 -8.32
N GLU A 40 6.72 13.08 -7.15
CA GLU A 40 7.31 13.67 -5.96
C GLU A 40 7.90 12.60 -5.01
N LYS A 41 8.59 13.08 -3.98
CA LYS A 41 9.06 12.22 -2.88
C LYS A 41 7.87 11.76 -2.03
N VAL A 42 7.78 10.45 -1.80
CA VAL A 42 6.72 9.85 -0.98
C VAL A 42 7.16 9.67 0.48
N ARG A 43 6.25 9.97 1.42
CA ARG A 43 6.38 9.63 2.84
C ARG A 43 5.23 8.72 3.24
N PHE A 44 5.53 7.59 3.85
CA PHE A 44 4.51 6.71 4.45
C PHE A 44 4.08 7.25 5.80
N VAL A 45 2.77 7.36 6.02
CA VAL A 45 2.15 7.86 7.25
C VAL A 45 1.00 6.93 7.61
N PHE A 46 0.80 6.71 8.90
CA PHE A 46 -0.39 6.07 9.45
C PHE A 46 -0.90 6.92 10.62
N ALA A 47 -2.19 6.82 10.90
CA ALA A 47 -2.84 7.53 11.99
C ALA A 47 -3.66 6.53 12.82
N LEU A 48 -3.66 6.73 14.13
CA LEU A 48 -4.51 6.03 15.08
C LEU A 48 -5.61 7.01 15.48
N TYR A 49 -6.86 6.56 15.49
CA TYR A 49 -8.03 7.41 15.71
C TYR A 49 -8.53 7.35 17.16
N GLN A 50 -8.62 6.16 17.73
CA GLN A 50 -9.17 5.97 19.08
C GLN A 50 -8.08 5.91 20.15
N THR A 51 -8.45 6.32 21.37
CA THR A 51 -7.59 6.16 22.56
C THR A 51 -7.24 4.69 22.76
N ASN A 52 -5.97 4.42 23.07
CA ASN A 52 -5.40 3.08 23.28
C ASN A 52 -5.34 2.18 22.02
N GLU A 53 -5.61 2.71 20.82
CA GLU A 53 -5.24 1.99 19.61
C GLU A 53 -3.73 1.80 19.55
N THR A 54 -3.31 0.65 19.03
CA THR A 54 -1.91 0.35 18.77
C THR A 54 -1.79 -0.26 17.38
N CYS A 55 -0.63 -0.06 16.77
CA CYS A 55 -0.27 -0.77 15.54
C CYS A 55 1.17 -1.23 15.65
N ILE A 56 1.51 -2.31 14.95
CA ILE A 56 2.86 -2.83 14.90
C ILE A 56 3.44 -2.53 13.52
N ILE A 57 4.50 -1.73 13.49
CA ILE A 57 5.31 -1.56 12.27
C ILE A 57 6.17 -2.81 12.13
N ARG A 58 5.76 -3.74 11.26
CA ARG A 58 6.50 -5.00 11.02
C ARG A 58 7.82 -4.77 10.29
N SER A 59 7.84 -3.88 9.30
CA SER A 59 9.04 -3.53 8.56
C SER A 59 8.87 -2.25 7.74
N LEU A 60 9.96 -1.49 7.58
CA LEU A 60 10.12 -0.50 6.52
C LEU A 60 11.46 -0.81 5.83
N LYS A 61 11.41 -1.27 4.58
CA LYS A 61 12.61 -1.70 3.84
C LYS A 61 12.48 -1.42 2.36
N LYS A 62 13.62 -1.20 1.70
CA LYS A 62 13.71 -1.24 0.24
C LYS A 62 13.65 -2.69 -0.23
N LEU A 63 12.80 -2.98 -1.21
CA LEU A 63 12.73 -4.28 -1.84
C LEU A 63 13.72 -4.36 -3.00
N ALA A 64 14.27 -5.55 -3.25
CA ALA A 64 15.20 -5.78 -4.36
C ALA A 64 14.47 -5.80 -5.72
N ALA A 65 13.20 -6.22 -5.72
CA ALA A 65 12.32 -6.20 -6.87
C ALA A 65 10.89 -5.90 -6.39
N VAL A 66 10.09 -5.34 -7.29
CA VAL A 66 8.67 -5.07 -7.07
C VAL A 66 7.92 -6.39 -6.95
N THR A 67 7.06 -6.53 -5.94
CA THR A 67 6.19 -7.72 -5.77
C THR A 67 4.80 -7.49 -6.34
N ALA A 68 4.44 -6.22 -6.60
CA ALA A 68 3.22 -5.88 -7.31
C ALA A 68 3.27 -6.37 -8.77
N GLY A 69 2.18 -7.00 -9.21
CA GLY A 69 1.98 -7.47 -10.58
C GLY A 69 0.64 -7.03 -11.15
N HIS A 70 0.25 -7.60 -12.30
CA HIS A 70 -1.10 -7.40 -12.82
C HIS A 70 -2.12 -8.23 -12.03
N VAL A 71 -3.27 -7.61 -11.74
CA VAL A 71 -4.41 -8.28 -11.10
C VAL A 71 -5.69 -8.03 -11.87
N ALA A 72 -6.65 -8.94 -11.75
CA ALA A 72 -7.94 -8.79 -12.42
C ALA A 72 -8.67 -7.52 -11.92
N ASN A 73 -9.29 -6.78 -12.84
CA ASN A 73 -10.04 -5.56 -12.56
C ASN A 73 -9.19 -4.45 -11.93
N GLU A 74 -7.89 -4.42 -12.20
CA GLU A 74 -7.04 -3.35 -11.70
C GLU A 74 -7.49 -1.97 -12.20
N LYS A 75 -7.37 -0.97 -11.33
CA LYS A 75 -7.73 0.41 -11.62
C LYS A 75 -6.69 1.35 -11.07
N ALA A 76 -6.05 2.09 -11.97
CA ALA A 76 -5.19 3.19 -11.63
C ALA A 76 -6.02 4.41 -11.21
N VAL A 77 -5.68 4.98 -10.05
CA VAL A 77 -6.12 6.32 -9.64
C VAL A 77 -4.96 7.27 -9.93
N GLN A 78 -5.21 8.30 -10.74
CA GLN A 78 -4.19 9.32 -11.01
C GLN A 78 -3.94 10.15 -9.75
N TRP A 79 -2.66 10.35 -9.45
CA TRP A 79 -2.18 11.27 -8.43
C TRP A 79 -2.44 12.73 -8.82
#